data_AF-A0AAW3XEQ8-F1
#
_entry.id   AF-A0AAW3XEQ8-F1
#
_cell.length_a   1.000
_cell.length_b   1.000
_cell.length_c   1.000
_cell.angle_alpha   90.00
_cell.angle_beta   90.00
_cell.angle_gamma   90.00
#
_symmetry.space_group_name_H-M   'P 1'
#
loop_
_entity.id
_entity.type
_entity.pdbx_description
1 polymer ?
#
loop_
_entity_poly.entity_id
_entity_poly.type
_entity_poly.pdbx_seq_one_letter_code
_entity_poly.pdbx_strand_id
1 'polypeptide(L)' 'MSGYSVSEQFERIDDVLRKNYALTELLAQTFSAFVVGSNNKEVIANFIKSTSVSDPSMVEAHTHAKEALLKILDSVKTN' A
#
# COMPACT_ATOMS: atom_id res chain seq x y z
N MET A 1 32.98 15.47 8.38
CA MET A 1 31.66 14.82 8.18
C MET A 1 31.39 14.01 9.42
N SER A 2 30.47 14.46 10.29
CA SER A 2 29.94 13.60 11.36
C SER A 2 28.99 12.63 10.68
N GLY A 3 29.52 11.46 10.31
CA GLY A 3 28.74 10.36 9.77
C GLY A 3 28.16 9.57 10.93
N TYR A 4 26.84 9.38 10.94
CA TYR A 4 26.16 8.50 11.88
C TYR A 4 26.86 7.16 11.97
N SER A 5 26.95 6.63 13.18
CA SER A 5 27.39 5.25 13.41
C SER A 5 26.44 4.27 12.70
N VAL A 6 26.94 3.08 12.38
CA VAL A 6 26.15 2.04 11.70
C VAL A 6 24.88 1.70 12.48
N SER A 7 24.95 1.67 13.81
CA SER A 7 23.78 1.43 14.69
C SER A 7 22.74 2.55 14.59
N GLU A 8 23.16 3.81 14.62
CA GLU A 8 22.24 4.95 14.44
C GLU A 8 21.58 4.95 13.06
N GLN A 9 22.28 4.45 12.02
CA GLN A 9 21.67 4.29 10.70
C GLN A 9 20.60 3.19 10.70
N PHE A 10 20.85 2.05 11.34
CA PHE A 10 19.86 0.97 11.46
C PHE A 10 18.63 1.39 12.26
N GLU A 11 18.80 2.10 13.38
CA GLU A 11 17.68 2.62 14.16
C GLU A 11 16.81 3.58 13.35
N ARG A 12 17.43 4.43 12.53
CA ARG A 12 16.69 5.32 11.63
C ARG A 12 15.98 4.58 10.51
N ILE A 13 16.59 3.53 9.96
CA ILE A 13 15.93 2.67 8.96
C ILE A 13 14.71 2.00 9.59
N ASP A 14 14.84 1.44 10.80
CA ASP A 14 13.74 0.80 11.50
C ASP A 14 12.60 1.78 11.83
N ASP A 15 12.93 2.99 12.31
CA ASP A 15 11.94 4.04 12.56
C ASP A 15 11.18 4.45 11.27
N VAL A 16 11.89 4.60 10.15
CA VAL A 16 11.26 4.87 8.84
C VAL A 16 10.35 3.72 8.40
N LEU A 17 10.79 2.48 8.57
CA LEU A 17 9.98 1.30 8.24
C LEU A 17 8.70 1.24 9.08
N ARG A 18 8.77 1.50 10.38
CA ARG A 18 7.60 1.55 11.27
C ARG A 18 6.62 2.67 10.88
N LYS A 19 7.13 3.85 10.53
CA LYS A 19 6.30 4.97 10.06
C LYS A 19 5.62 4.65 8.73
N ASN A 20 6.33 4.03 7.79
CA ASN A 20 5.76 3.59 6.51
C ASN A 20 4.71 2.49 6.70
N TYR A 21 4.92 1.57 7.64
CA TYR A 21 3.94 0.56 8.00
C TYR A 21 2.64 1.20 8.54
N ALA A 22 2.75 2.08 9.54
CA ALA A 22 1.60 2.78 10.11
C ALA A 22 0.84 3.63 9.06
N LEU A 23 1.57 4.29 8.16
CA LEU A 23 0.96 5.03 7.03
C LEU A 23 0.20 4.08 6.09
N THR A 24 0.77 2.91 5.79
CA THR A 24 0.13 1.90 4.93
C THR A 24 -1.16 1.38 5.55
N GLU A 25 -1.17 1.11 6.86
CA GLU A 25 -2.39 0.71 7.58
C GLU A 25 -3.47 1.78 7.51
N LEU A 26 -3.11 3.05 7.76
CA LEU A 26 -4.06 4.16 7.72
C LEU A 26 -4.64 4.37 6.30
N LEU A 27 -3.81 4.22 5.27
CA LEU A 27 -4.26 4.29 3.87
C LEU A 27 -5.21 3.14 3.52
N ALA A 28 -4.92 1.91 3.97
CA ALA A 28 -5.81 0.77 3.76
C ALA A 28 -7.17 0.95 4.43
N GLN A 29 -7.20 1.50 5.65
CA GLN A 29 -8.44 1.84 6.36
C GLN A 29 -9.23 2.94 5.65
N THR A 30 -8.54 4.00 5.20
CA THR A 30 -9.16 5.11 4.46
C THR A 30 -9.72 4.65 3.12
N PHE A 31 -8.97 3.83 2.40
CA PHE A 31 -9.42 3.20 1.15
C PHE A 31 -10.66 2.34 1.38
N SER A 32 -10.66 1.54 2.45
CA SER A 32 -11.82 0.72 2.82
C SER A 32 -13.06 1.58 3.10
N ALA A 33 -12.91 2.67 3.84
CA ALA A 33 -14.00 3.62 4.11
C ALA A 33 -14.51 4.29 2.83
N PHE A 34 -13.61 4.66 1.91
CA PHE A 34 -13.98 5.22 0.61
C PHE A 34 -14.77 4.21 -0.25
N VAL A 35 -14.37 2.93 -0.27
CA VAL A 35 -15.10 1.87 -0.98
C VAL A 35 -16.52 1.72 -0.43
N VAL A 36 -16.67 1.69 0.90
CA VAL A 36 -17.99 1.64 1.54
C VAL A 36 -18.83 2.87 1.19
N GLY A 37 -18.26 4.07 1.30
CA GLY A 37 -18.98 5.32 1.04
C GLY A 37 -19.36 5.55 -0.42
N SER A 38 -18.55 5.05 -1.36
CA SER A 38 -18.82 5.19 -2.80
C SER A 38 -19.73 4.11 -3.37
N ASN A 39 -19.88 2.97 -2.69
CA ASN A 39 -20.55 1.76 -3.17
C ASN A 39 -20.10 1.28 -4.57
N ASN A 40 -18.86 1.59 -4.97
CA ASN A 40 -18.34 1.34 -6.32
C ASN A 40 -17.23 0.27 -6.34
N LYS A 41 -17.37 -0.76 -5.50
CA LYS A 41 -16.36 -1.81 -5.29
C LYS A 41 -15.88 -2.43 -6.60
N GLU A 42 -16.78 -2.76 -7.52
CA GLU A 42 -16.43 -3.40 -8.80
C GLU A 42 -15.62 -2.49 -9.72
N VAL A 43 -15.99 -1.21 -9.82
CA VAL A 43 -15.28 -0.22 -10.64
C VAL A 43 -13.85 -0.05 -10.13
N ILE A 44 -13.68 0.03 -8.82
CA ILE A 44 -12.37 0.15 -8.18
C ILE A 44 -11.54 -1.12 -8.41
N ALA A 45 -12.13 -2.32 -8.27
CA ALA A 45 -11.44 -3.58 -8.55
C ALA A 45 -10.93 -3.65 -10.00
N ASN A 46 -11.76 -3.26 -10.97
CA ASN A 46 -11.40 -3.25 -12.37
C ASN A 46 -10.31 -2.22 -12.67
N PHE A 47 -10.39 -1.03 -12.06
CA PHE A 47 -9.34 -0.03 -12.15
C PHE A 47 -7.99 -0.60 -11.66
N ILE A 48 -7.93 -1.18 -10.46
CA ILE A 48 -6.71 -1.77 -9.89
C ILE A 48 -6.15 -2.84 -10.84
N LYS A 49 -7.00 -3.75 -11.34
CA LYS A 49 -6.58 -4.80 -12.30
C LYS A 49 -6.01 -4.22 -13.60
N SER A 50 -6.49 -3.07 -14.06
CA SER A 50 -6.03 -2.42 -15.29
C SER A 50 -4.69 -1.69 -15.15
N THR A 51 -4.27 -1.37 -13.92
CA THR A 51 -3.00 -0.65 -13.69
C THR A 51 -1.77 -1.48 -14.07
N SER A 52 -0.78 -0.80 -14.61
CA SER A 52 0.54 -1.34 -14.97
C SER A 52 1.65 -0.36 -14.58
N VAL A 53 2.88 -0.85 -14.57
CA VAL A 53 4.08 -0.02 -14.36
C VAL A 53 4.88 0.09 -15.65
N SER A 54 5.52 1.23 -15.85
CA SER A 54 6.38 1.48 -17.00
C SER A 54 7.80 0.92 -16.81
N ASP A 55 8.23 0.75 -15.56
CA ASP A 55 9.53 0.21 -15.21
C ASP A 55 9.45 -1.32 -15.03
N PRO A 56 10.17 -2.12 -15.86
CA PRO A 56 10.17 -3.58 -15.74
C PRO A 56 10.65 -4.10 -14.37
N SER A 57 11.54 -3.36 -13.69
CA SER A 57 12.05 -3.76 -12.36
C SER A 57 10.99 -3.70 -11.26
N MET A 58 9.90 -2.97 -11.50
CA MET A 58 8.82 -2.75 -10.55
C MET A 58 7.64 -3.71 -10.75
N VAL A 59 7.67 -4.58 -11.75
CA VAL A 59 6.53 -5.45 -12.12
C VAL A 59 6.12 -6.36 -10.97
N GLU A 60 7.07 -6.99 -10.28
CA GLU A 60 6.79 -7.87 -9.15
C GLU A 60 6.20 -7.10 -7.96
N ALA A 61 6.84 -5.98 -7.58
CA ALA A 61 6.37 -5.12 -6.51
C ALA A 61 4.95 -4.57 -6.79
N HIS A 62 4.69 -4.17 -8.04
CA HIS A 62 3.37 -3.71 -8.48
C HIS A 62 2.32 -4.81 -8.43
N THR A 63 2.68 -6.02 -8.86
CA THR A 63 1.79 -7.19 -8.81
C THR A 63 1.42 -7.52 -7.37
N HIS A 64 2.41 -7.54 -6.47
CA HIS A 64 2.19 -7.74 -5.04
C HIS A 64 1.24 -6.68 -4.45
N ALA A 65 1.46 -5.40 -4.77
CA ALA A 65 0.59 -4.31 -4.31
C ALA A 65 -0.85 -4.44 -4.84
N LYS A 66 -1.04 -4.83 -6.11
CA LYS A 66 -2.37 -5.10 -6.69
C LYS A 66 -3.09 -6.21 -5.94
N GLU A 67 -2.41 -7.32 -5.68
CA GLU A 67 -3.00 -8.45 -4.94
C GLU A 67 -3.38 -8.06 -3.51
N ALA A 68 -2.53 -7.30 -2.81
CA ALA A 68 -2.81 -6.83 -1.46
C ALA A 68 -4.06 -5.92 -1.43
N LEU A 69 -4.15 -4.95 -2.35
CA LEU A 69 -5.29 -4.05 -2.45
C LEU A 69 -6.58 -4.77 -2.82
N LEU A 70 -6.52 -5.74 -3.73
CA LEU A 70 -7.69 -6.56 -4.08
C LEU A 70 -8.16 -7.41 -2.90
N LYS A 71 -7.25 -7.99 -2.11
CA LYS A 71 -7.61 -8.73 -0.89
C LYS A 71 -8.28 -7.82 0.15
N ILE A 72 -7.76 -6.60 0.35
CA ILE A 72 -8.39 -5.61 1.23
C ILE A 72 -9.80 -5.30 0.70
N LEU A 73 -9.92 -5.02 -0.59
CA LEU A 73 -11.20 -4.71 -1.23
C LEU A 73 -12.22 -5.85 -1.04
N ASP A 74 -11.80 -7.11 -1.22
CA ASP A 74 -12.64 -8.28 -1.01
C ASP A 74 -13.16 -8.39 0.42
N SER A 75 -12.35 -8.02 1.41
CA SER A 75 -12.73 -8.01 2.83
C SER A 75 -13.74 -6.91 3.21
N VAL A 76 -13.85 -5.86 2.39
CA VAL A 76 -14.80 -4.76 2.61
C VAL A 76 -16.20 -5.20 2.19
N LYS A 77 -17.15 -5.13 3.13
CA LYS A 77 -18.58 -5.33 2.89
C LYS A 77 -19.22 -4.02 2.45
N THR A 78 -19.81 -4.01 1.26
CA THR A 78 -20.64 -2.92 0.76
C THR A 78 -22.10 -3.36 0.75
N ASN A 79 -23.04 -2.43 0.94
CA ASN A 79 -24.48 -2.71 1.05
C ASN A 79 -25.12 -3.06 -0.29
#